data_AF-A0A849ZGW6-F1
#
_entry.id   AF-A0A849ZGW6-F1
#
_cell.length_a   1.000
_cell.length_b   1.000
_cell.length_c   1.000
_cell.angle_alpha   90.00
_cell.angle_beta   90.00
_cell.angle_gamma   90.00
#
_symmetry.space_group_name_H-M   'P 1'
#
loop_
_entity.id
_entity.type
_entity.pdbx_description
1 polymer ?
#
loop_
_entity_poly.entity_id
_entity_poly.type
_entity_poly.pdbx_seq_one_letter_code
_entity_poly.pdbx_strand_id
1 'polypeptide(L)'
;MNDTTVFLARASGWFAGALLLIALALPLGHWALRRKRAAFDSRSVSMHIAVGMGAAGAGFLHPLVALLALGSPGAVGGGDLGLAFGGLAFVFLLAHTGLGLTLRDPKLKKRPKARRAHATTAAIITLSAAAHAAMCLYGASQ
;
A
#
# COMPACT_ATOMS: atom_id res chain seq x y z
N MET A 1 -14.83 20.13 -12.65
CA MET A 1 -13.87 19.99 -11.52
C MET A 1 -12.64 20.82 -11.83
N ASN A 2 -11.94 21.35 -10.82
CA ASN A 2 -10.70 22.10 -11.04
C ASN A 2 -9.56 21.12 -11.34
N ASP A 3 -8.77 21.38 -12.38
CA ASP A 3 -7.60 20.57 -12.75
C ASP A 3 -6.64 20.34 -11.58
N THR A 4 -6.57 21.32 -10.68
CA THR A 4 -5.74 21.24 -9.47
C THR A 4 -6.17 20.10 -8.55
N THR A 5 -7.48 19.90 -8.31
CA THR A 5 -7.94 18.82 -7.40
C THR A 5 -7.75 17.45 -8.02
N VAL A 6 -7.96 17.32 -9.34
CA VAL A 6 -7.67 16.09 -10.10
C VAL A 6 -6.18 15.75 -10.07
N PHE A 7 -5.33 16.75 -10.29
CA PHE A 7 -3.88 16.58 -10.22
C PHE A 7 -3.43 16.12 -8.83
N LEU A 8 -3.92 16.77 -7.76
CA LEU A 8 -3.57 16.39 -6.38
C LEU A 8 -4.04 14.98 -6.02
N ALA A 9 -5.24 14.58 -6.46
CA ALA A 9 -5.73 13.21 -6.25
C ALA A 9 -4.84 12.17 -6.94
N ARG A 10 -4.44 12.43 -8.21
CA ARG A 10 -3.54 11.54 -8.94
C ARG A 10 -2.14 11.51 -8.32
N ALA A 11 -1.58 12.68 -8.02
CA ALA A 11 -0.24 12.81 -7.46
C ALA A 11 -0.14 12.11 -6.09
N SER A 12 -1.13 12.32 -5.21
CA SER A 12 -1.17 11.65 -3.90
C SER A 12 -1.29 10.12 -4.04
N GLY A 13 -2.08 9.63 -5.00
CA GLY A 13 -2.23 8.19 -5.27
C GLY A 13 -0.92 7.56 -5.76
N TRP A 14 -0.25 8.19 -6.73
CA TRP A 14 1.04 7.72 -7.23
C TRP A 14 2.15 7.81 -6.17
N PHE A 15 2.13 8.84 -5.33
CA PHE A 15 3.06 8.96 -4.21
C PHE A 15 2.87 7.83 -3.20
N ALA A 16 1.63 7.52 -2.81
CA ALA A 16 1.32 6.38 -1.94
C ALA A 16 1.75 5.05 -2.58
N GLY A 17 1.47 4.85 -3.88
CA GLY A 17 1.89 3.69 -4.63
C GLY A 17 3.42 3.52 -4.69
N ALA A 18 4.16 4.61 -4.91
CA ALA A 18 5.63 4.58 -4.92
C ALA A 18 6.19 4.16 -3.55
N LEU A 19 5.66 4.70 -2.45
CA LEU A 19 6.07 4.29 -1.09
C LEU A 19 5.78 2.81 -0.84
N LEU A 20 4.62 2.31 -1.28
CA LEU A 20 4.23 0.90 -1.16
C LEU A 20 5.20 0.00 -1.93
N LEU A 21 5.58 0.36 -3.15
CA LEU A 21 6.55 -0.38 -3.95
C LEU A 21 7.95 -0.37 -3.31
N ILE A 22 8.40 0.77 -2.79
CA ILE A 22 9.69 0.86 -2.07
C ILE A 22 9.64 -0.01 -0.81
N ALA A 23 8.56 0.05 -0.04
CA ALA A 23 8.37 -0.77 1.16
C ALA A 23 8.42 -2.26 0.82
N LEU A 24 7.79 -2.70 -0.27
CA LEU A 24 7.82 -4.07 -0.76
C LEU A 24 9.22 -4.49 -1.23
N ALA A 25 9.93 -3.60 -1.92
CA ALA A 25 11.25 -3.85 -2.47
C ALA A 25 12.32 -4.06 -1.39
N LEU A 26 12.20 -3.43 -0.22
CA LEU A 26 13.20 -3.54 0.86
C LEU A 26 13.43 -4.99 1.35
N PRO A 27 12.43 -5.74 1.82
CA PRO A 27 12.63 -7.13 2.25
C PRO A 27 12.97 -8.06 1.08
N LEU A 28 12.41 -7.82 -0.11
CA LEU A 28 12.70 -8.64 -1.31
C LEU A 28 14.14 -8.44 -1.80
N GLY A 29 14.59 -7.20 -1.89
CA GLY A 29 15.95 -6.83 -2.28
C GLY A 29 16.97 -7.33 -1.28
N HIS A 30 16.69 -7.22 0.03
CA HIS A 30 17.56 -7.82 1.05
C HIS A 30 17.69 -9.33 0.84
N TRP A 31 16.58 -10.03 0.64
CA TRP A 31 16.59 -11.47 0.41
C TRP A 31 17.31 -11.83 -0.90
N ALA A 32 17.09 -11.10 -1.99
CA ALA A 32 17.74 -11.34 -3.27
C ALA A 32 19.28 -11.20 -3.17
N LEU A 33 19.76 -10.17 -2.45
CA LEU A 33 21.19 -9.88 -2.30
C LEU A 33 21.88 -10.78 -1.27
N ARG A 34 21.20 -11.13 -0.16
CA ARG A 34 21.81 -11.87 0.96
C ARG A 34 21.42 -13.33 1.03
N ARG A 35 20.43 -13.77 0.22
CA ARG A 35 19.81 -15.12 0.22
C ARG A 35 19.31 -15.57 1.60
N LYS A 36 19.15 -14.62 2.52
CA LYS A 36 18.76 -14.81 3.91
C LYS A 36 17.73 -13.75 4.29
N ARG A 37 16.94 -14.02 5.33
CA ARG A 37 16.00 -13.04 5.87
C ARG A 37 16.75 -12.03 6.73
N ALA A 38 16.33 -10.78 6.66
CA ALA A 38 16.88 -9.72 7.48
C ALA A 38 16.68 -10.01 8.97
N ALA A 39 17.72 -9.77 9.77
CA ALA A 39 17.61 -9.77 11.22
C ALA A 39 16.62 -8.70 11.68
N PHE A 40 15.94 -8.95 12.78
CA PHE A 40 14.80 -8.16 13.21
C PHE A 40 15.16 -6.71 13.61
N ASP A 41 16.35 -6.52 14.13
CA ASP A 41 16.99 -5.25 14.52
C ASP A 41 17.79 -4.60 13.38
N SER A 42 17.85 -5.23 12.21
CA SER A 42 18.66 -4.73 11.10
C SER A 42 18.08 -3.44 10.49
N ARG A 43 18.97 -2.63 9.93
CA ARG A 43 18.62 -1.41 9.18
C ARG A 43 17.57 -1.67 8.08
N SER A 44 17.63 -2.83 7.42
CA SER A 44 16.67 -3.20 6.36
C SER A 44 15.23 -3.29 6.88
N VAL A 45 15.04 -3.87 8.07
CA VAL A 45 13.71 -3.98 8.70
C VAL A 45 13.25 -2.60 9.17
N SER A 46 14.13 -1.81 9.79
CA SER A 46 13.79 -0.44 10.21
C SER A 46 13.38 0.45 9.03
N MET A 47 14.07 0.35 7.89
CA MET A 47 13.68 1.07 6.67
C MET A 47 12.34 0.60 6.13
N HIS A 48 12.08 -0.72 6.10
CA HIS A 48 10.80 -1.26 5.64
C HIS A 48 9.64 -0.73 6.49
N ILE A 49 9.83 -0.66 7.81
CA ILE A 49 8.84 -0.10 8.73
C ILE A 49 8.66 1.40 8.45
N ALA A 50 9.73 2.19 8.40
CA ALA A 50 9.63 3.63 8.19
C ALA A 50 8.90 3.97 6.87
N VAL A 51 9.32 3.36 5.76
CA VAL A 51 8.68 3.56 4.46
C VAL A 51 7.26 3.00 4.46
N GLY A 52 7.04 1.83 5.07
CA GLY A 52 5.70 1.23 5.19
C GLY A 52 4.73 2.11 5.98
N MET A 53 5.18 2.80 7.03
CA MET A 53 4.32 3.70 7.80
C MET A 53 4.02 4.96 6.99
N GLY A 54 5.01 5.45 6.23
CA GLY A 54 4.79 6.49 5.23
C GLY A 54 3.74 6.08 4.19
N ALA A 55 3.81 4.85 3.67
CA ALA A 55 2.83 4.30 2.73
C ALA A 55 1.44 4.20 3.35
N ALA A 56 1.34 3.77 4.61
CA ALA A 56 0.06 3.74 5.36
C ALA A 56 -0.53 5.14 5.54
N GLY A 57 0.29 6.13 5.94
CA GLY A 57 -0.14 7.51 6.08
C GLY A 57 -0.56 8.14 4.75
N ALA A 58 0.22 7.94 3.69
CA ALA A 58 -0.13 8.39 2.35
C ALA A 58 -1.37 7.69 1.80
N GLY A 59 -1.52 6.38 2.05
CA GLY A 59 -2.69 5.60 1.68
C GLY A 59 -3.96 5.99 2.44
N PHE A 60 -3.83 6.56 3.64
CA PHE A 60 -4.95 7.20 4.37
C PHE A 60 -5.25 8.60 3.84
N LEU A 61 -4.24 9.39 3.51
CA LEU A 61 -4.41 10.75 3.01
C LEU A 61 -5.00 10.77 1.59
N HIS A 62 -4.57 9.84 0.73
CA HIS A 62 -5.02 9.74 -0.65
C HIS A 62 -6.55 9.72 -0.81
N PRO A 63 -7.33 8.86 -0.14
CA PRO A 63 -8.78 8.88 -0.26
C PRO A 63 -9.37 10.23 0.20
N LEU A 64 -8.84 10.86 1.24
CA LEU A 64 -9.31 12.20 1.67
C LEU A 64 -9.13 13.26 0.58
N VAL A 65 -7.99 13.24 -0.12
CA VAL A 65 -7.73 14.13 -1.26
C VAL A 65 -8.60 13.74 -2.46
N ALA A 66 -8.78 12.43 -2.71
CA ALA A 66 -9.54 11.91 -3.83
C ALA A 66 -11.05 12.22 -3.73
N LEU A 67 -11.60 12.39 -2.51
CA LEU A 67 -12.98 12.85 -2.31
C LEU A 67 -13.26 14.18 -3.03
N LEU A 68 -12.27 15.06 -3.15
CA LEU A 68 -12.37 16.34 -3.85
C LEU A 68 -12.37 16.21 -5.38
N ALA A 69 -12.19 14.99 -5.89
CA ALA A 69 -12.05 14.66 -7.31
C ALA A 69 -12.89 13.44 -7.75
N LEU A 70 -13.93 13.08 -6.99
CA LEU A 70 -14.80 11.92 -7.30
C LEU A 70 -15.51 12.01 -8.66
N GLY A 71 -15.77 13.22 -9.17
CA GLY A 71 -16.38 13.41 -10.49
C GLY A 71 -15.38 13.40 -11.66
N SER A 72 -14.11 13.06 -11.45
CA SER A 72 -13.13 12.99 -12.55
C SER A 72 -13.44 11.81 -13.47
N PRO A 73 -13.07 11.87 -14.77
CA PRO A 73 -13.24 10.75 -15.70
C PRO A 73 -12.67 9.43 -15.16
N GLY A 74 -11.48 9.47 -14.55
CA GLY A 74 -10.88 8.28 -13.95
C GLY A 74 -11.64 7.71 -12.75
N ALA A 75 -12.23 8.57 -11.90
CA ALA A 75 -13.01 8.13 -10.75
C ALA A 75 -14.37 7.57 -11.19
N VAL A 76 -15.06 8.25 -12.11
CA VAL A 76 -16.35 7.81 -12.66
C VAL A 76 -16.18 6.54 -13.50
N GLY A 77 -15.21 6.53 -14.41
CA GLY A 77 -14.95 5.39 -15.30
C GLY A 77 -14.34 4.18 -14.58
N GLY A 78 -13.58 4.39 -13.50
CA GLY A 78 -13.15 3.31 -12.61
C GLY A 78 -14.31 2.68 -11.83
N GLY A 79 -15.36 3.48 -11.57
CA GLY A 79 -16.63 3.06 -10.98
C GLY A 79 -16.47 2.30 -9.65
N ASP A 80 -17.45 1.44 -9.37
CA ASP A 80 -17.51 0.67 -8.13
C ASP A 80 -16.31 -0.25 -7.94
N LEU A 81 -15.75 -0.79 -9.03
CA LEU A 81 -14.58 -1.68 -8.97
C LEU A 81 -13.32 -0.92 -8.57
N GLY A 82 -13.10 0.27 -9.11
CA GLY A 82 -12.01 1.15 -8.69
C GLY A 82 -12.09 1.44 -7.19
N LEU A 83 -13.26 1.85 -6.70
CA LEU A 83 -13.48 2.11 -5.28
C LEU A 83 -13.32 0.86 -4.41
N ALA A 84 -13.86 -0.28 -4.83
CA ALA A 84 -13.78 -1.54 -4.08
C ALA A 84 -12.33 -2.01 -3.89
N PHE A 85 -11.53 -2.01 -4.95
CA PHE A 85 -10.12 -2.39 -4.85
C PHE A 85 -9.28 -1.38 -4.06
N GLY A 86 -9.58 -0.08 -4.17
CA GLY A 86 -8.93 0.96 -3.37
C GLY A 86 -9.23 0.80 -1.87
N GLY A 87 -10.51 0.59 -1.53
CA GLY A 87 -10.94 0.32 -0.16
C GLY A 87 -10.34 -0.97 0.40
N LEU A 88 -10.31 -2.05 -0.39
CA LEU A 88 -9.70 -3.31 0.00
C LEU A 88 -8.21 -3.15 0.28
N ALA A 89 -7.48 -2.46 -0.60
CA ALA A 89 -6.06 -2.17 -0.40
C ALA A 89 -5.83 -1.40 0.91
N PHE A 90 -6.66 -0.40 1.20
CA PHE A 90 -6.55 0.41 2.40
C PHE A 90 -6.83 -0.39 3.69
N VAL A 91 -7.91 -1.17 3.74
CA VAL A 91 -8.23 -2.02 4.90
C VAL A 91 -7.10 -3.01 5.20
N PHE A 92 -6.60 -3.67 4.16
CA PHE A 92 -5.49 -4.62 4.32
C PHE A 92 -4.18 -3.92 4.70
N LEU A 93 -3.94 -2.68 4.27
CA LEU A 93 -2.77 -1.88 4.67
C LEU A 93 -2.78 -1.57 6.18
N LEU A 94 -3.95 -1.27 6.76
CA LEU A 94 -4.10 -1.11 8.20
C LEU A 94 -3.83 -2.43 8.94
N ALA A 95 -4.43 -3.53 8.48
CA ALA A 95 -4.21 -4.85 9.06
C ALA A 95 -2.74 -5.28 8.97
N HIS A 96 -2.09 -5.03 7.84
CA HIS A 96 -0.68 -5.32 7.59
C HIS A 96 0.23 -4.55 8.55
N THR A 97 -0.07 -3.28 8.79
CA THR A 97 0.64 -2.42 9.74
C THR A 97 0.52 -2.97 11.17
N GLY A 98 -0.69 -3.29 11.63
CA GLY A 98 -0.92 -3.89 12.95
C GLY A 98 -0.21 -5.24 13.14
N LEU A 99 -0.23 -6.10 12.12
CA LEU A 99 0.52 -7.37 12.12
C LEU A 99 2.03 -7.13 12.17
N GLY A 100 2.54 -6.13 11.43
CA GLY A 100 3.96 -5.75 11.43
C GLY A 100 4.43 -5.30 12.81
N LEU A 101 3.63 -4.50 13.51
CA LEU A 101 3.89 -4.09 14.90
C LEU A 101 3.85 -5.29 15.85
N THR A 102 2.91 -6.22 15.68
CA THR A 102 2.85 -7.44 16.51
C THR A 102 4.08 -8.33 16.30
N LEU A 103 4.60 -8.42 15.07
CA LEU A 103 5.84 -9.13 14.77
C LEU A 103 7.06 -8.55 15.48
N ARG A 104 6.93 -7.35 16.07
CA ARG A 104 7.96 -6.75 16.91
C ARG A 104 8.06 -7.33 18.30
N ASP A 105 7.00 -7.94 18.81
CA ASP A 105 7.00 -8.49 20.16
C ASP A 105 7.97 -9.69 20.27
N PRO A 106 9.04 -9.61 21.10
CA PRO A 106 9.96 -10.72 21.32
C PRO A 106 9.27 -11.96 21.91
N LYS A 107 8.13 -11.80 22.60
CA LYS A 107 7.38 -12.88 23.25
C LYS A 107 6.34 -13.55 22.35
N LEU A 108 6.28 -13.20 21.06
CA LEU A 108 5.28 -13.72 20.13
C LEU A 108 5.42 -15.24 19.88
N LYS A 109 4.54 -16.04 20.50
CA LYS A 109 4.55 -17.51 20.45
C LYS A 109 4.34 -18.11 19.04
N LYS A 110 3.51 -17.49 18.18
CA LYS A 110 3.16 -18.01 16.84
C LYS A 110 3.76 -17.19 15.69
N ARG A 111 5.01 -16.76 15.83
CA ARG A 111 5.70 -15.87 14.89
C ARG A 111 5.71 -16.38 13.43
N PRO A 112 5.91 -17.67 13.09
CA PRO A 112 5.84 -18.14 11.71
C PRO A 112 4.46 -17.93 11.06
N LYS A 113 3.37 -18.15 11.81
CA LYS A 113 2.00 -17.92 11.31
C LYS A 113 1.75 -16.43 11.08
N ALA A 114 2.15 -15.58 12.01
CA ALA A 114 2.03 -14.12 11.87
C ALA A 114 2.84 -13.59 10.67
N ARG A 115 4.04 -14.14 10.42
CA ARG A 115 4.84 -13.77 9.23
C ARG A 115 4.15 -14.17 7.92
N ARG A 116 3.54 -15.35 7.86
CA ARG A 116 2.76 -15.77 6.68
C ARG A 116 1.57 -14.84 6.45
N ALA A 117 0.81 -14.53 7.51
CA ALA A 117 -0.30 -13.58 7.41
C ALA A 117 0.17 -12.18 6.95
N HIS A 118 1.30 -11.71 7.47
CA HIS A 118 1.89 -10.44 7.05
C HIS A 118 2.31 -10.45 5.57
N ALA A 119 2.88 -11.56 5.07
CA ALA A 119 3.16 -11.71 3.63
C ALA A 119 1.88 -11.80 2.78
N THR A 120 0.86 -12.52 3.24
CA THR A 120 -0.44 -12.63 2.56
C THR A 120 -1.12 -11.27 2.45
N THR A 121 -1.14 -10.49 3.53
CA THR A 121 -1.70 -9.13 3.50
C THR A 121 -0.92 -8.22 2.55
N ALA A 122 0.41 -8.31 2.49
CA ALA A 122 1.23 -7.57 1.51
C ALA A 122 0.86 -7.92 0.05
N ALA A 123 0.64 -9.21 -0.24
CA ALA A 123 0.22 -9.65 -1.58
C ALA A 123 -1.17 -9.09 -1.93
N ILE A 124 -2.13 -9.16 -1.02
CA ILE A 124 -3.49 -8.63 -1.22
C ILE A 124 -3.45 -7.11 -1.46
N ILE A 125 -2.68 -6.37 -0.66
CA ILE A 125 -2.50 -4.92 -0.84
C ILE A 125 -1.96 -4.62 -2.22
N THR A 126 -0.89 -5.31 -2.63
CA THR A 126 -0.20 -5.06 -3.90
C THR A 126 -1.13 -5.31 -5.09
N LEU A 127 -1.84 -6.44 -5.08
CA LEU A 127 -2.78 -6.79 -6.14
C LEU A 127 -3.98 -5.83 -6.17
N SER A 128 -4.54 -5.49 -5.01
CA SER A 128 -5.69 -4.58 -4.91
C SER A 128 -5.31 -3.16 -5.34
N ALA A 129 -4.15 -2.65 -4.91
CA ALA A 129 -3.66 -1.34 -5.32
C ALA A 129 -3.38 -1.28 -6.84
N ALA A 130 -2.81 -2.35 -7.41
CA ALA A 130 -2.59 -2.44 -8.85
C ALA A 130 -3.92 -2.48 -9.63
N ALA A 131 -4.89 -3.27 -9.17
CA ALA A 131 -6.22 -3.33 -9.77
C ALA A 131 -6.95 -1.98 -9.68
N HIS A 132 -6.92 -1.33 -8.51
CA HIS A 132 -7.46 0.02 -8.31
C HIS A 132 -6.86 1.02 -9.31
N ALA A 133 -5.53 1.09 -9.41
CA ALA A 133 -4.85 1.99 -10.34
C ALA A 133 -5.20 1.68 -11.80
N ALA A 134 -5.24 0.39 -12.18
CA ALA A 134 -5.60 -0.03 -13.53
C ALA A 134 -7.03 0.38 -13.91
N MET A 135 -8.00 0.20 -13.00
CA MET A 135 -9.38 0.62 -13.22
C MET A 135 -9.51 2.15 -13.38
N CYS A 136 -8.80 2.92 -12.55
CA CYS A 136 -8.80 4.38 -12.67
C CYS A 136 -8.13 4.87 -13.96
N LEU A 137 -7.07 4.20 -14.42
CA LEU A 137 -6.41 4.51 -15.69
C LEU A 137 -7.29 4.16 -16.89
N TYR A 138 -7.92 2.99 -16.86
CA TYR A 138 -8.87 2.57 -17.89
C TYR A 138 -10.03 3.55 -17.98
N GLY A 139 -10.64 3.91 -16.84
CA GLY A 139 -11.73 4.88 -16.76
C GLY A 139 -11.35 6.28 -17.26
N ALA A 140 -10.08 6.69 -17.11
CA ALA A 140 -9.60 7.97 -17.63
C ALA A 140 -9.29 7.97 -19.14
N SER A 141 -9.26 6.79 -19.77
CA SER A 141 -8.98 6.63 -21.21
C SER A 141 -10.23 6.48 -22.08
N GLN A 142 -11.40 6.34 -21.44
CA GLN A 142 -12.72 6.35 -22.08
C GLN A 142 -13.23 7.80 -22.15
#